data_AF-A0A960X3I5-F1
#
_entry.id   AF-A0A960X3I5-F1
#
_cell.length_a   1.000
_cell.length_b   1.000
_cell.length_c   1.000
_cell.angle_alpha   90.00
_cell.angle_beta   90.00
_cell.angle_gamma   90.00
#
_symmetry.space_group_name_H-M   'P 1'
#
loop_
_entity.id
_entity.type
_entity.pdbx_description
1 polymer ?
#
loop_
_entity_poly.entity_id
_entity_poly.type
_entity_poly.pdbx_seq_one_letter_code
_entity_poly.pdbx_strand_id
1 'polypeptide(L)'
;MNGMMRLGEVDGMLVSVAIHCKSLTHRGWAIAVAILAATLSGCRTANYYRQAVGGQWEILRKARPIDTVRNDPKTSADLKKRLDTVESVRAFAATHLGLDATRQYDRYTDLGRPYVVW
;
A
#
# COMPACT_ATOMS: atom_id res chain seq x y z
N MET A 1 -64.36 13.44 -48.63
CA MET A 1 -63.37 14.43 -49.11
C MET A 1 -62.39 14.64 -47.96
N ASN A 2 -61.33 13.82 -47.96
CA ASN A 2 -59.92 14.23 -48.15
C ASN A 2 -59.42 14.98 -46.90
N GLY A 3 -58.53 14.48 -46.05
CA GLY A 3 -57.32 13.65 -46.20
C GLY A 3 -56.28 14.33 -45.29
N MET A 4 -55.99 13.79 -44.10
CA MET A 4 -54.85 12.92 -43.76
C MET A 4 -53.45 13.48 -44.10
N MET A 5 -52.54 13.36 -43.11
CA MET A 5 -51.06 13.39 -43.17
C MET A 5 -50.36 14.77 -43.13
N ARG A 6 -49.28 15.04 -42.38
CA ARG A 6 -48.34 14.25 -41.55
C ARG A 6 -47.73 15.11 -40.42
N LEU A 7 -47.52 14.49 -39.25
CA LEU A 7 -46.53 14.89 -38.24
C LEU A 7 -45.14 14.46 -38.75
N GLY A 8 -44.21 15.40 -38.90
CA GLY A 8 -42.84 15.17 -39.36
C GLY A 8 -41.81 15.41 -38.26
N GLU A 9 -41.43 14.36 -37.56
CA GLU A 9 -40.05 13.84 -37.45
C GLU A 9 -38.86 14.83 -37.54
N VAL A 10 -38.64 15.72 -36.56
CA VAL A 10 -37.37 16.48 -36.42
C VAL A 10 -36.76 16.57 -35.00
N ASP A 11 -37.39 16.05 -33.94
CA ASP A 11 -36.84 16.14 -32.57
C ASP A 11 -35.67 15.19 -32.25
N GLY A 12 -35.45 14.14 -33.05
CA GLY A 12 -34.43 13.11 -32.77
C GLY A 12 -32.97 13.52 -33.05
N MET A 13 -32.75 14.53 -33.91
CA MET A 13 -31.42 14.85 -34.42
C MET A 13 -30.64 15.82 -33.50
N LEU A 14 -31.33 16.70 -32.79
CA LEU A 14 -30.72 17.67 -31.86
C LEU A 14 -30.22 17.01 -30.55
N VAL A 15 -30.94 15.99 -30.05
CA VAL A 15 -30.53 15.24 -28.86
C VAL A 15 -29.26 14.42 -29.12
N SER A 16 -29.10 13.86 -30.32
CA SER A 16 -27.94 13.04 -30.69
C SER A 16 -26.63 13.84 -30.83
N VAL A 17 -26.70 15.09 -31.31
CA VAL A 17 -25.53 15.99 -31.44
C VAL A 17 -25.05 16.51 -30.08
N ALA A 18 -25.98 16.85 -29.18
CA ALA A 18 -25.63 17.29 -27.81
C ALA A 18 -24.99 16.16 -26.97
N ILE A 19 -25.46 14.91 -27.13
CA ILE A 19 -24.87 13.72 -26.48
C ILE A 19 -23.47 13.43 -27.03
N HIS A 20 -23.25 13.61 -28.34
CA HIS A 20 -21.92 13.47 -28.95
C HIS A 20 -20.94 14.57 -28.50
N CYS A 21 -21.40 15.80 -28.31
CA CYS A 21 -20.57 16.92 -27.82
C CYS A 21 -20.10 16.71 -26.37
N LYS A 22 -21.02 16.29 -25.47
CA LYS A 22 -20.70 15.99 -24.06
C LYS A 22 -19.79 14.75 -23.92
N SER A 23 -20.00 13.74 -24.76
CA SER A 23 -19.20 12.51 -24.83
C SER A 23 -17.78 12.77 -25.33
N LEU A 24 -17.58 13.64 -26.33
CA LEU A 24 -16.25 14.01 -26.83
C LEU A 24 -15.41 14.76 -25.78
N THR A 25 -16.02 15.69 -25.05
CA THR A 25 -15.34 16.40 -23.94
C THR A 25 -15.03 15.49 -22.74
N HIS A 26 -15.92 14.54 -22.43
CA HIS A 26 -15.72 13.59 -21.33
C HIS A 26 -14.65 12.54 -21.67
N ARG A 27 -14.58 12.12 -22.94
CA ARG A 27 -13.53 11.25 -23.47
C ARG A 27 -12.18 11.95 -23.49
N GLY A 28 -12.12 13.21 -23.90
CA GLY A 28 -10.90 14.01 -23.87
C GLY A 28 -10.34 14.19 -22.45
N TRP A 29 -11.21 14.45 -21.48
CA TRP A 29 -10.80 14.57 -20.07
C TRP A 29 -10.34 13.24 -19.48
N ALA A 30 -11.02 12.13 -19.78
CA ALA A 30 -10.59 10.79 -19.38
C ALA A 30 -9.21 10.43 -19.96
N ILE A 31 -8.95 10.78 -21.22
CA ILE A 31 -7.65 10.57 -21.88
C ILE A 31 -6.57 11.44 -21.23
N ALA A 32 -6.85 12.72 -20.95
CA ALA A 32 -5.91 13.62 -20.28
C ALA A 32 -5.54 13.13 -18.88
N VAL A 33 -6.52 12.66 -18.10
CA VAL A 33 -6.30 12.05 -16.77
C VAL A 33 -5.50 10.76 -16.88
N ALA A 34 -5.78 9.91 -17.87
CA ALA A 34 -5.02 8.67 -18.09
C ALA A 34 -3.56 8.95 -18.49
N ILE A 35 -3.31 9.93 -19.35
CA ILE A 35 -1.95 10.35 -19.74
C ILE A 35 -1.20 10.94 -18.55
N LEU A 36 -1.85 11.80 -17.77
CA LEU A 36 -1.26 12.38 -16.56
C LEU A 36 -0.93 11.28 -15.53
N ALA A 37 -1.84 10.34 -15.30
CA ALA A 37 -1.59 9.19 -14.43
C ALA A 37 -0.42 8.34 -14.94
N ALA A 38 -0.30 8.13 -16.26
CA ALA A 38 0.79 7.37 -16.86
C ALA A 38 2.16 8.09 -16.74
N THR A 39 2.21 9.42 -16.86
CA THR A 39 3.45 10.20 -16.71
C THR A 39 3.89 10.37 -15.26
N LEU A 40 2.95 10.40 -14.31
CA LEU A 40 3.22 10.32 -12.87
C LEU A 40 3.64 8.91 -12.43
N SER A 41 3.14 7.88 -13.12
CA SER A 41 3.46 6.48 -12.87
C SER A 41 4.74 6.07 -13.60
N GLY A 42 5.90 6.51 -13.11
CA GLY A 42 7.16 5.94 -13.58
C GLY A 42 7.11 4.42 -13.44
N CYS A 43 7.13 3.67 -14.55
CA CYS A 43 6.91 2.21 -14.55
C CYS A 43 7.89 1.44 -13.64
N ARG A 44 9.06 2.02 -13.35
CA ARG A 44 10.05 1.49 -12.39
C ARG A 44 9.77 1.92 -10.95
N THR A 45 9.32 3.15 -10.72
CA THR A 45 9.04 3.72 -9.39
C THR A 45 7.91 2.97 -8.70
N ALA A 46 6.81 2.71 -9.40
CA ALA A 46 5.68 1.96 -8.84
C ALA A 46 6.07 0.52 -8.47
N ASN A 47 6.94 -0.11 -9.25
CA ASN A 47 7.41 -1.47 -8.98
C ASN A 47 8.36 -1.53 -7.77
N TYR A 48 9.28 -0.56 -7.68
CA TYR A 48 10.17 -0.39 -6.54
C TYR A 48 9.41 -0.18 -5.23
N TYR A 49 8.44 0.75 -5.20
CA TYR A 49 7.62 0.97 -4.01
C TYR A 49 6.77 -0.25 -3.66
N ARG A 50 6.24 -0.96 -4.67
CA ARG A 50 5.49 -2.20 -4.42
C ARG A 50 6.36 -3.25 -3.74
N GLN A 51 7.62 -3.43 -4.18
CA GLN A 51 8.56 -4.33 -3.55
C GLN A 51 8.89 -3.88 -2.12
N ALA A 52 9.20 -2.60 -1.92
CA ALA A 52 9.53 -2.06 -0.61
C ALA A 52 8.38 -2.18 0.40
N VAL A 53 7.16 -1.87 -0.05
CA VAL A 53 5.94 -2.03 0.75
C VAL A 53 5.69 -3.51 1.06
N GLY A 54 5.90 -4.40 0.08
CA GLY A 54 5.75 -5.84 0.28
C GLY A 54 6.69 -6.38 1.37
N GLY A 55 7.98 -6.02 1.31
CA GLY A 55 8.97 -6.42 2.31
C GLY A 55 8.69 -5.85 3.70
N GLN A 56 8.34 -4.56 3.79
CA GLN A 56 7.97 -3.93 5.06
C GLN A 56 6.71 -4.57 5.66
N TRP A 57 5.71 -4.86 4.84
CA TRP A 57 4.47 -5.48 5.30
C TRP A 57 4.70 -6.91 5.81
N GLU A 58 5.60 -7.68 5.18
CA GLU A 58 6.01 -9.00 5.68
C GLU A 58 6.58 -8.92 7.10
N ILE A 59 7.46 -7.96 7.36
CA ILE A 59 8.08 -7.74 8.68
C ILE A 59 7.01 -7.42 9.72
N LEU A 60 6.17 -6.41 9.42
CA LEU A 60 5.14 -5.94 10.34
C LEU A 60 4.13 -7.04 10.69
N ARG A 61 3.73 -7.84 9.70
CA ARG A 61 2.76 -8.93 9.89
C ARG A 61 3.31 -10.07 10.75
N LYS A 62 4.61 -10.36 10.66
CA LYS A 62 5.27 -11.46 11.40
C LYS A 62 5.84 -11.02 12.75
N ALA A 63 5.89 -9.72 13.04
CA ALA A 63 6.47 -9.18 14.26
C ALA A 63 5.71 -9.64 15.52
N ARG A 64 6.42 -10.20 16.48
CA ARG A 64 5.91 -10.67 17.77
C ARG A 64 6.68 -10.02 18.93
N PRO A 65 6.06 -9.74 20.09
CA PRO A 65 6.77 -9.21 21.25
C PRO A 65 7.91 -10.14 21.67
N ILE A 66 9.06 -9.58 22.06
CA ILE A 66 10.24 -10.35 22.46
C ILE A 66 9.91 -11.26 23.65
N ASP A 67 9.18 -10.76 24.66
CA ASP A 67 8.76 -11.55 25.81
C ASP A 67 7.92 -12.78 25.41
N THR A 68 7.03 -12.64 24.43
CA THR A 68 6.23 -13.76 23.94
C THR A 68 7.11 -14.84 23.30
N VAL A 69 8.12 -14.43 22.51
CA VAL A 69 9.00 -15.37 21.82
C VAL A 69 9.99 -16.02 22.79
N ARG A 70 10.52 -15.27 23.74
CA ARG A 70 11.46 -15.76 24.76
C ARG A 70 10.83 -16.79 25.69
N ASN A 71 9.56 -16.58 26.07
CA ASN A 71 8.81 -17.49 26.94
C ASN A 71 8.24 -18.71 26.21
N ASP A 72 8.25 -18.73 24.87
CA ASP A 72 7.81 -19.89 24.10
C ASP A 72 8.75 -21.09 24.34
N PRO A 73 8.23 -22.26 24.75
CA PRO A 73 9.03 -23.47 24.93
C PRO A 73 9.66 -23.99 23.62
N LYS A 74 9.11 -23.62 22.45
CA LYS A 74 9.63 -24.02 21.14
C LYS A 74 10.80 -23.16 20.66
N THR A 75 11.07 -22.03 21.32
CA THR A 75 12.19 -21.15 20.97
C THR A 75 13.52 -21.77 21.37
N SER A 76 14.48 -21.78 20.44
CA SER A 76 15.81 -22.34 20.69
C SER A 76 16.58 -21.56 21.76
N ALA A 77 17.44 -22.27 22.50
CA ALA A 77 18.25 -21.65 23.56
C ALA A 77 19.19 -20.54 23.04
N ASP A 78 19.73 -20.69 21.82
CA ASP A 78 20.57 -19.66 21.19
C ASP A 78 19.77 -18.38 20.90
N LEU A 79 18.55 -18.52 20.37
CA LEU A 79 17.69 -17.37 20.12
C LEU A 79 17.30 -16.68 21.43
N LYS A 80 16.98 -17.43 22.49
CA LYS A 80 16.71 -16.85 23.82
C LYS A 80 17.87 -16.01 24.33
N LYS A 81 19.11 -16.52 24.26
CA LYS A 81 20.31 -15.78 24.65
C LYS A 81 20.47 -14.47 23.88
N ARG A 82 20.22 -14.48 22.57
CA ARG A 82 20.29 -13.26 21.75
C ARG A 82 19.22 -12.24 22.16
N LEU A 83 18.00 -12.70 22.42
CA LEU A 83 16.91 -11.84 22.86
C LEU A 83 17.17 -11.26 24.26
N ASP A 84 17.75 -12.05 25.18
CA ASP A 84 18.17 -11.57 26.50
C ASP A 84 19.20 -10.42 26.39
N THR A 85 20.14 -10.52 25.45
CA THR A 85 21.10 -9.44 25.17
C THR A 85 20.41 -8.19 24.61
N VAL A 86 19.39 -8.32 23.77
CA VAL A 86 18.63 -7.16 23.27
C VAL A 86 17.91 -6.46 24.43
N GLU A 87 17.28 -7.21 25.33
CA GLU A 87 16.62 -6.66 26.51
C GLU A 87 17.59 -5.94 27.45
N SER A 88 18.80 -6.48 27.66
CA SER A 88 19.81 -5.81 28.49
C SER A 88 20.29 -4.49 27.88
N VAL A 89 20.44 -4.43 26.55
CA VAL A 89 20.78 -3.18 25.83
C VAL A 89 19.64 -2.17 25.91
N ARG A 90 18.38 -2.61 25.78
CA ARG A 90 17.20 -1.73 25.94
C ARG A 90 17.13 -1.16 27.35
N ALA A 91 17.34 -1.99 28.37
CA ALA A 91 17.39 -1.56 29.76
C ALA A 91 18.50 -0.52 29.97
N PHE A 92 19.70 -0.77 29.44
CA PHE A 92 20.81 0.18 29.51
C PHE A 92 20.48 1.53 28.84
N ALA A 93 19.86 1.50 27.66
CA ALA A 93 19.45 2.72 26.95
C ALA A 93 18.44 3.55 27.76
N ALA A 94 17.48 2.88 28.41
CA ALA A 94 16.51 3.55 29.28
C ALA A 94 17.17 4.12 30.55
N THR A 95 17.99 3.34 31.25
CA THR A 95 18.50 3.72 32.58
C THR A 95 19.70 4.65 32.53
N HIS A 96 20.59 4.49 31.54
CA HIS A 96 21.87 5.21 31.50
C HIS A 96 21.94 6.28 30.40
N LEU A 97 21.20 6.11 29.30
CA LEU A 97 21.18 7.09 28.21
C LEU A 97 19.95 8.01 28.23
N GLY A 98 18.95 7.71 29.07
CA GLY A 98 17.71 8.48 29.15
C GLY A 98 16.85 8.40 27.89
N LEU A 99 17.05 7.35 27.06
CA LEU A 99 16.27 7.14 25.85
C LEU A 99 14.95 6.44 26.20
N ASP A 100 13.86 6.80 25.54
CA ASP A 100 12.65 5.97 25.58
C ASP A 100 12.96 4.64 24.87
N ALA A 101 12.93 3.55 25.62
CA ALA A 101 13.13 2.20 25.11
C ALA A 101 11.87 1.33 25.26
N THR A 102 10.72 1.92 25.59
CA THR A 102 9.49 1.18 25.92
C THR A 102 8.97 0.34 24.76
N ARG A 103 8.97 0.91 23.54
CA ARG A 103 8.48 0.29 22.29
C ARG A 103 9.57 0.10 21.23
N GLN A 104 10.78 0.55 21.53
CA GLN A 104 11.90 0.60 20.62
C GLN A 104 12.59 -0.75 20.71
N TYR A 105 12.64 -1.46 19.58
CA TYR A 105 13.25 -2.78 19.48
C TYR A 105 12.63 -3.85 20.42
N ASP A 106 11.35 -3.73 20.77
CA ASP A 106 10.61 -4.64 21.68
C ASP A 106 9.96 -5.85 20.97
N ARG A 107 10.09 -5.91 19.64
CA ARG A 107 9.49 -6.94 18.79
C ARG A 107 10.52 -7.66 17.95
N TYR A 108 10.36 -8.97 17.86
CA TYR A 108 11.14 -9.88 17.04
C TYR A 108 10.34 -10.37 15.84
N THR A 109 10.99 -10.49 14.69
CA THR A 109 10.40 -11.02 13.46
C THR A 109 11.31 -12.11 12.90
N ASP A 110 10.77 -13.31 12.74
CA ASP A 110 11.48 -14.37 12.02
C ASP A 110 11.21 -14.23 10.51
N LEU A 111 12.27 -13.93 9.75
CA LEU A 111 12.20 -13.78 8.30
C LEU A 111 12.38 -15.10 7.56
N GLY A 112 12.84 -16.16 8.23
CA GLY A 112 13.21 -17.43 7.59
C GLY A 112 14.41 -17.31 6.64
N ARG A 113 15.17 -16.21 6.73
CA ARG A 113 16.34 -15.92 5.90
C ARG A 113 17.43 -15.22 6.73
N PRO A 114 18.71 -15.34 6.36
CA PRO A 114 19.82 -14.82 7.18
C PRO A 114 19.95 -13.29 7.20
N TYR A 115 19.39 -12.57 6.22
CA TYR A 115 19.56 -11.11 6.09
C TYR A 115 18.23 -10.37 5.84
N VAL A 116 18.16 -9.12 6.32
CA VAL A 116 16.94 -8.28 6.24
C VAL A 116 16.83 -7.55 4.90
N VAL A 117 17.96 -7.16 4.30
CA VAL A 117 18.05 -6.41 3.04
C VAL A 117 17.80 -7.28 1.80
N TRP A 118 17.17 -6.69 0.78
CA TRP A 118 16.83 -7.28 -0.52
C TRP A 118 17.46 -6.48 -1.67
#